data_AF-A0A439R777-F1
#
_entry.id   AF-A0A439R777-F1
#
_cell.length_a   1.000
_cell.length_b   1.000
_cell.length_c   1.000
_cell.angle_alpha   90.00
_cell.angle_beta   90.00
_cell.angle_gamma   90.00
#
_symmetry.space_group_name_H-M   'P 1'
#
loop_
_entity.id
_entity.type
_entity.pdbx_description
1 polymer ?
#
loop_
_entity_poly.entity_id
_entity_poly.type
_entity_poly.pdbx_seq_one_letter_code
_entity_poly.pdbx_strand_id
1 'polypeptide(L)' 'IGFGLFNLIEGVVNHQILGLHHVNETVPRDLWIFWDIAFLVWGAVMLAGGFVLYRNSKQDRFDEVRRT' A
#
# COMPACT_ATOMS: atom_id res chain seq x y z
N ILE A 1 -1.54 7.05 -3.92
CA ILE A 1 -0.34 6.34 -4.43
C ILE A 1 0.78 6.27 -3.38
N GLY A 2 1.25 7.40 -2.82
CA GLY A 2 2.34 7.48 -1.82
C GLY A 2 2.47 6.33 -0.80
N PHE A 3 1.76 6.40 0.34
CA PHE A 3 1.89 5.40 1.42
C PHE A 3 1.63 3.95 0.98
N GLY A 4 0.69 3.71 0.07
CA GLY A 4 0.42 2.36 -0.43
C GLY A 4 1.59 1.76 -1.21
N LEU A 5 2.22 2.55 -2.08
CA LEU A 5 3.41 2.10 -2.82
C LEU A 5 4.61 1.89 -1.88
N PHE A 6 4.78 2.79 -0.91
CA PHE A 6 5.82 2.64 0.12
C PHE A 6 5.66 1.33 0.90
N ASN A 7 4.47 1.06 1.45
CA ASN A 7 4.20 -0.16 2.23
C ASN A 7 4.43 -1.43 1.41
N LEU A 8 4.10 -1.42 0.12
CA LEU A 8 4.35 -2.59 -0.74
C LEU A 8 5.83 -2.82 -1.01
N ILE A 9 6.59 -1.77 -1.32
CA ILE A 9 8.04 -1.90 -1.57
C ILE A 9 8.76 -2.32 -0.28
N GLU A 10 8.47 -1.64 0.82
CA GLU A 10 9.06 -1.91 2.13
C GLU A 10 8.73 -3.34 2.58
N GLY A 11 7.46 -3.72 2.58
CA GLY A 11 7.04 -5.05 3.03
C GLY A 11 7.57 -6.20 2.16
N VAL A 12 7.65 -6.02 0.83
CA VAL A 12 8.23 -7.05 -0.05
C VAL A 12 9.74 -7.16 0.18
N VAL A 13 10.45 -6.05 0.21
CA VAL A 13 11.92 -6.06 0.30
C VAL A 13 12.37 -6.49 1.69
N ASN A 14 11.86 -5.86 2.75
CA ASN A 14 12.36 -6.09 4.10
C ASN A 14 11.80 -7.36 4.73
N HIS A 15 10.50 -7.65 4.56
CA HIS A 15 9.89 -8.78 5.27
C HIS A 15 10.01 -10.10 4.50
N GLN A 16 9.93 -10.05 3.16
CA GLN A 16 9.88 -11.27 2.32
C GLN A 16 11.23 -11.61 1.67
N ILE A 17 11.93 -10.62 1.10
CA ILE A 17 13.19 -10.87 0.40
C ILE A 17 14.35 -10.94 1.38
N LEU A 18 14.51 -9.91 2.21
CA LEU A 18 15.65 -9.79 3.12
C LEU A 18 15.38 -10.39 4.50
N GLY A 19 14.12 -10.52 4.90
CA GLY A 19 13.72 -11.05 6.21
C GLY A 19 14.33 -10.27 7.39
N LEU A 20 14.52 -8.95 7.23
CA LEU A 20 15.21 -8.10 8.22
C LEU A 20 14.36 -7.82 9.45
N HIS A 21 13.06 -7.67 9.25
CA HIS A 21 12.08 -7.36 10.28
C HIS A 21 10.74 -7.98 9.87
N HIS A 22 9.92 -8.34 10.86
CA HIS A 22 8.54 -8.75 10.63
C HIS A 22 7.58 -7.78 11.31
N VAL A 23 6.38 -7.61 10.75
CA VAL A 23 5.41 -6.62 11.24
C VAL A 23 5.10 -6.79 12.73
N ASN A 24 5.11 -8.03 13.22
CA ASN A 24 4.96 -8.34 14.63
C ASN A 24 5.92 -9.46 15.05
N GLU A 25 7.05 -9.09 15.64
CA GLU A 25 8.07 -10.04 16.11
C GLU A 25 7.77 -10.64 17.48
N THR A 26 6.74 -10.14 18.18
CA THR A 26 6.38 -10.62 19.53
C THR A 26 5.60 -11.92 19.52
N VAL A 27 5.04 -12.31 18.36
CA VAL A 27 4.27 -13.55 18.19
C VAL A 27 5.19 -14.71 17.73
N PRO A 28 4.73 -15.97 17.86
CA PRO A 28 5.43 -17.12 17.29
C PRO A 28 5.79 -16.94 15.79
N ARG A 29 6.95 -17.48 15.40
CA ARG A 29 7.54 -17.28 14.06
C ARG A 29 6.65 -17.81 12.93
N ASP A 30 5.91 -18.88 13.17
CA ASP A 30 4.90 -19.44 12.26
C ASP A 30 3.76 -18.46 11.97
N LEU A 31 3.54 -17.47 12.85
CA LEU A 31 2.52 -16.45 12.66
C LEU A 31 3.01 -15.19 11.93
N TRP A 32 4.33 -14.99 11.80
CA TRP A 32 4.90 -13.77 11.19
C TRP A 32 4.40 -13.54 9.76
N ILE A 33 4.30 -14.63 8.97
CA ILE A 33 3.86 -14.56 7.58
C ILE A 33 2.44 -13.98 7.43
N PHE A 34 1.54 -14.24 8.37
CA PHE A 34 0.17 -13.69 8.31
C PHE A 34 0.16 -12.18 8.55
N TRP A 35 1.00 -11.70 9.46
CA TRP A 35 1.15 -10.28 9.74
C TRP A 35 1.79 -9.53 8.57
N ASP A 36 2.82 -10.11 7.95
CA ASP A 36 3.47 -9.52 6.79
C ASP A 36 2.53 -9.48 5.57
N ILE A 37 1.75 -10.54 5.34
CA ILE A 37 0.73 -10.57 4.29
C ILE A 37 -0.37 -9.54 4.57
N ALA A 38 -0.88 -9.45 5.79
CA ALA A 38 -1.90 -8.47 6.15
C ALA A 38 -1.40 -7.03 5.90
N PHE A 39 -0.13 -6.76 6.19
CA PHE A 39 0.50 -5.47 5.90
C PHE A 39 0.59 -5.19 4.40
N LEU A 40 0.99 -6.16 3.57
CA LEU A 40 1.00 -6.02 2.12
C LEU A 40 -0.39 -5.78 1.53
N VAL A 41 -1.39 -6.51 2.00
CA VAL A 41 -2.80 -6.33 1.61
C VAL A 41 -3.26 -4.91 1.94
N TRP A 42 -2.91 -4.40 3.12
CA TRP A 42 -3.23 -3.03 3.51
C TRP A 42 -2.55 -1.99 2.61
N GLY A 43 -1.27 -2.19 2.29
CA GLY A 43 -0.54 -1.38 1.31
C GLY A 43 -1.23 -1.35 -0.06
N ALA A 44 -1.69 -2.51 -0.55
CA ALA A 44 -2.42 -2.62 -1.82
C ALA A 44 -3.76 -1.86 -1.78
N VAL A 45 -4.52 -1.96 -0.68
CA VAL A 45 -5.77 -1.21 -0.50
C VAL A 45 -5.52 0.30 -0.52
N MET A 46 -4.52 0.78 0.21
CA MET A 46 -4.13 2.20 0.21
C MET A 46 -3.69 2.68 -1.18
N LEU A 47 -2.96 1.83 -1.92
CA LEU A 47 -2.51 2.15 -3.27
C LEU A 47 -3.72 2.27 -4.22
N ALA A 48 -4.62 1.29 -4.19
CA ALA A 48 -5.83 1.26 -5.01
C ALA A 48 -6.75 2.45 -4.69
N GLY A 49 -7.03 2.71 -3.41
CA GLY A 49 -7.83 3.87 -2.98
C GLY A 49 -7.22 5.19 -3.43
N GLY A 50 -5.90 5.35 -3.24
CA GLY A 50 -5.19 6.52 -3.72
C GLY A 50 -5.16 6.67 -5.25
N PHE A 51 -5.21 5.56 -6.00
CA PHE A 51 -5.30 5.59 -7.45
C PHE A 51 -6.69 6.00 -7.93
N VAL A 52 -7.76 5.49 -7.30
CA VAL A 52 -9.15 5.88 -7.59
C VAL A 52 -9.35 7.38 -7.34
N LEU A 53 -8.90 7.89 -6.20
CA LEU A 53 -8.98 9.32 -5.88
C LEU A 53 -8.22 10.18 -6.88
N TYR A 54 -7.01 9.76 -7.28
CA TYR A 54 -6.22 10.47 -8.29
C TYR A 54 -6.92 10.53 -9.65
N ARG A 55 -7.54 9.43 -10.07
CA ARG A 55 -8.27 9.35 -11.33
C ARG A 55 -9.49 10.29 -11.32
N ASN A 56 -10.25 10.30 -10.23
CA ASN A 56 -11.44 11.14 -10.12
C ASN A 56 -11.06 12.63 -10.07
N SER A 57 -9.99 13.00 -9.37
CA SER A 57 -9.49 14.38 -9.34
C SER A 57 -9.08 14.91 -10.72
N LYS A 58 -8.57 14.05 -11.61
CA LYS A 58 -8.29 14.44 -13.00
C LYS A 58 -9.56 14.68 -13.79
N GLN A 59 -10.57 13.83 -13.62
CA GLN A 59 -11.87 13.98 -14.28
C GLN A 59 -12.52 15.32 -13.90
N ASP A 60 -12.59 15.62 -12.61
CA ASP A 60 -13.18 16.87 -12.10
C ASP A 60 -12.47 18.12 -12.66
N ARG A 61 -11.13 18.10 -12.70
CA ARG A 61 -10.33 19.21 -13.24
C ARG A 61 -10.58 19.44 -14.74
N PHE A 62 -10.72 18.37 -15.53
CA PHE A 62 -11.03 18.49 -16.96
C PHE A 62 -12.43 19.07 -17.19
N ASP A 63 -13.40 18.69 -16.36
CA ASP A 63 -14.79 19.18 -16.47
C ASP A 63 -14.94 20.63 -16.00
N GLU A 64 -14.06 21.12 -15.13
CA GLU A 64 -13.97 22.54 -14.73
C GLU A 64 -13.39 23.41 -15.86
N VAL A 65 -12.25 23.01 -16.45
CA VAL A 65 -11.62 23.74 -17.57
C VAL A 65 -12.55 23.83 -18.79
N ARG A 66 -13.40 22.82 -19.03
CA ARG A 66 -14.35 22.82 -20.15
C ARG A 66 -15.53 23.78 -19.94
N ARG A 67 -15.81 24.21 -18.70
CA ARG A 67 -16.93 25.10 -18.35
C ARG A 67 -16.58 26.59 -18.32
N THR A 68 -15.29 26.95 -18.36
CA THR A 68 -14.78 28.32 -18.44
C THR A 68 -14.44 28.71 -19.86
#